data_AF-A0A377G6F3-F1
#
_entry.id   AF-A0A377G6F3-F1
#
_cell.length_a   1.000
_cell.length_b   1.000
_cell.length_c   1.000
_cell.angle_alpha   90.00
_cell.angle_beta   90.00
_cell.angle_gamma   90.00
#
_symmetry.space_group_name_H-M   'P 1'
#
loop_
_entity.id
_entity.type
_entity.pdbx_description
1 polymer ?
#
loop_
_entity_poly.entity_id
_entity_poly.type
_entity_poly.pdbx_seq_one_letter_code
_entity_poly.pdbx_strand_id
1 'polypeptide(L)'
;MTIRYLSFDFDGCLFNKAYVQLPHDNFSKHKTDAVLVNNKAFLEKLKKQNSKFSAVYGFIGSTRQDYNTDLLNCGFSERFKGSCCSAMEIICDYLGITLDPFMLADAEGQLQSGTSFQRIMDEIKNNSWMDMKKNIHQHAACATMDEYKRTILFAQMQKAAADHPGEEIIFDFFDDRRDIVTTLKNYFTQYRHMIPKNVKLRLHSYAGEEDVLRASISGTGKPLSNYEFCLRTMHQNVHFMDAVAEALKEFAIPPEEKIKSLMEEVFENGLFIESAEETSNFFAKHPDAPFVAHPSRLKVDDLLLFSISYQTDKGIVSSRYGLDIKGKLYLVEPDARFEIEMNPRGLIATLALHVETAKFIVKYEENWQAAPLSPQPEPRKISKGEALYQELTESPYFVADTTQAKTALLENPDFPFVIRPSNTCKKEMFTFVVVYETTKGIISARFGLNKQGELFTLDDDEAYKLTHVTDNLISFLREKTQALKEIIEKAKHLEEVTFTPIQHPAATQENAVKTTGVSVSDKGFFSNKTTIQPMEERTSGYGRQP
;
A
#
# COMPACT_ATOMS: atom_id res chain seq x y z
N MET A 1 -19.02 -2.39 3.14
CA MET A 1 -20.08 -1.47 2.64
C MET A 1 -19.83 -1.23 1.15
N THR A 2 -20.75 -0.56 0.45
CA THR A 2 -20.57 -0.25 -0.98
C THR A 2 -20.62 1.25 -1.19
N ILE A 3 -19.52 1.81 -1.70
CA ILE A 3 -19.33 3.23 -2.00
C ILE A 3 -19.56 3.44 -3.49
N ARG A 4 -20.13 4.59 -3.86
CA ARG A 4 -20.31 4.98 -5.26
C ARG A 4 -19.51 6.24 -5.58
N TYR A 5 -18.83 6.22 -6.72
CA TYR A 5 -18.28 7.42 -7.33
C TYR A 5 -18.99 7.70 -8.65
N LEU A 6 -19.32 8.98 -8.87
CA LEU A 6 -19.95 9.49 -10.08
C LEU A 6 -18.98 10.48 -10.75
N SER A 7 -18.38 10.09 -11.86
CA SER A 7 -17.45 10.92 -12.62
C SER A 7 -18.11 11.37 -13.93
N PHE A 8 -18.27 12.69 -14.10
CA PHE A 8 -19.03 13.25 -15.23
C PHE A 8 -18.14 14.00 -16.21
N ASP A 9 -18.24 13.68 -17.49
CA ASP A 9 -17.86 14.62 -18.53
C ASP A 9 -18.87 15.78 -18.63
N PHE A 10 -18.40 16.90 -19.17
CA PHE A 10 -19.19 18.11 -19.31
C PHE A 10 -19.48 18.43 -20.78
N ASP A 11 -18.46 18.67 -21.61
CA ASP A 11 -18.68 19.08 -22.99
C ASP A 11 -19.40 18.01 -23.82
N GLY A 12 -20.62 18.30 -24.29
CA GLY A 12 -21.44 17.33 -25.04
C GLY A 12 -22.24 16.38 -24.15
N CYS A 13 -21.76 16.11 -22.93
CA CYS A 13 -22.41 15.30 -21.90
C CYS A 13 -23.38 16.12 -21.03
N LEU A 14 -22.95 16.64 -19.87
CA LEU A 14 -23.80 17.49 -19.02
C LEU A 14 -24.06 18.88 -19.63
N PHE A 15 -23.09 19.42 -20.36
CA PHE A 15 -23.23 20.57 -21.25
C PHE A 15 -23.63 20.12 -22.65
N ASN A 16 -24.66 19.28 -22.74
CA ASN A 16 -25.23 18.79 -24.00
C ASN A 16 -25.85 19.92 -24.84
N LYS A 17 -26.28 19.55 -26.04
CA LYS A 17 -26.88 20.47 -27.01
C LYS A 17 -28.05 21.29 -26.44
N ALA A 18 -28.93 20.68 -25.65
CA ALA A 18 -30.07 21.39 -25.06
C ALA A 18 -29.62 22.44 -24.04
N TYR A 19 -28.59 22.14 -23.24
CA TYR A 19 -27.96 23.11 -22.34
C TYR A 19 -27.35 24.29 -23.09
N VAL A 20 -26.55 24.03 -24.13
CA VAL A 20 -25.86 25.09 -24.89
C VAL A 20 -26.83 26.00 -25.67
N GLN A 21 -28.02 25.49 -26.01
CA GLN A 21 -29.03 26.24 -26.76
C GLN A 21 -29.95 27.10 -25.89
N LEU A 22 -29.81 27.10 -24.57
CA LEU A 22 -30.64 27.91 -23.69
C LEU A 22 -30.38 29.42 -23.92
N PRO A 23 -31.44 30.25 -23.99
CA PRO A 23 -31.31 31.70 -23.99
C PRO A 23 -30.49 32.19 -22.78
N HIS A 24 -29.43 32.94 -23.05
CA HIS A 24 -28.47 33.41 -22.04
C HIS A 24 -28.87 34.74 -21.37
N ASP A 25 -30.12 35.16 -21.54
CA ASP A 25 -30.65 36.44 -21.09
C ASP A 25 -31.08 36.47 -19.62
N ASN A 26 -31.27 35.31 -18.97
CA ASN A 26 -31.72 35.23 -17.56
C ASN A 26 -30.86 34.38 -16.62
N PHE A 27 -29.73 33.83 -17.08
CA PHE A 27 -28.81 33.10 -16.23
C PHE A 27 -27.50 33.87 -16.17
N SER A 28 -27.26 34.52 -15.03
CA SER A 28 -25.97 35.12 -14.71
C SER A 28 -24.91 34.02 -14.85
N LYS A 29 -24.17 34.05 -15.96
CA LYS A 29 -23.23 33.05 -16.52
C LYS A 29 -22.21 32.43 -15.55
N HIS A 30 -22.20 32.84 -14.29
CA HIS A 30 -21.35 32.31 -13.22
C HIS A 30 -22.10 31.39 -12.26
N LYS A 31 -23.40 31.13 -12.47
CA LYS A 31 -24.20 30.24 -11.62
C LYS A 31 -24.94 29.21 -12.47
N THR A 32 -24.25 28.09 -12.62
CA THR A 32 -24.48 26.91 -13.46
C THR A 32 -25.80 26.15 -13.24
N ASP A 33 -26.85 26.77 -12.70
CA ASP A 33 -28.16 26.16 -12.39
C ASP A 33 -28.86 25.56 -13.62
N ALA A 34 -28.59 26.11 -14.81
CA ALA A 34 -29.11 25.61 -16.08
C ALA A 34 -28.69 24.16 -16.36
N VAL A 35 -27.58 23.68 -15.76
CA VAL A 35 -27.16 22.28 -15.87
C VAL A 35 -28.20 21.34 -15.26
N LEU A 36 -28.93 21.78 -14.24
CA LEU A 36 -29.97 20.97 -13.61
C LEU A 36 -31.21 20.86 -14.50
N VAL A 37 -31.55 21.91 -15.25
CA VAL A 37 -32.81 21.96 -16.04
C VAL A 37 -32.84 20.87 -17.10
N ASN A 38 -31.81 20.80 -17.95
CA ASN A 38 -31.78 19.86 -19.07
C ASN A 38 -31.33 18.45 -18.68
N ASN A 39 -30.65 18.30 -17.53
CA ASN A 39 -30.23 16.99 -17.04
C ASN A 39 -31.15 16.45 -15.93
N LYS A 40 -32.26 17.14 -15.62
CA LYS A 40 -33.10 16.86 -14.43
C LYS A 40 -33.54 15.40 -14.32
N ALA A 41 -34.08 14.83 -15.40
CA ALA A 41 -34.57 13.46 -15.39
C ALA A 41 -33.45 12.45 -15.08
N PHE A 42 -32.27 12.66 -15.66
CA PHE A 42 -31.08 11.86 -15.41
C PHE A 42 -30.55 12.02 -13.98
N LEU A 43 -30.43 13.25 -13.48
CA LEU A 43 -29.97 13.52 -12.11
C LEU A 43 -30.95 12.98 -11.06
N GLU A 44 -32.26 13.07 -11.28
CA GLU A 44 -33.27 12.45 -10.42
C GLU A 44 -33.17 10.92 -10.38
N LYS A 45 -32.87 10.30 -11.51
CA LYS A 45 -32.60 8.85 -11.57
C LYS A 45 -31.39 8.50 -10.71
N LEU A 46 -30.29 9.24 -10.83
CA LEU A 46 -29.09 9.03 -10.01
C LEU A 46 -29.37 9.24 -8.51
N LYS A 47 -30.06 10.32 -8.16
CA LYS A 47 -30.44 10.64 -6.77
C LYS A 47 -31.22 9.51 -6.12
N LYS A 48 -32.19 8.91 -6.83
CA LYS A 48 -32.93 7.72 -6.35
C LYS A 48 -32.01 6.52 -6.17
N GLN A 49 -31.09 6.28 -7.11
CA GLN A 49 -30.14 5.16 -7.03
C GLN A 49 -29.12 5.32 -5.89
N ASN A 50 -28.74 6.54 -5.52
CA ASN A 50 -27.77 6.83 -4.48
C ASN A 50 -28.16 6.27 -3.11
N SER A 51 -29.47 6.14 -2.83
CA SER A 51 -30.00 5.52 -1.61
C SER A 51 -29.55 4.07 -1.36
N LYS A 52 -29.01 3.39 -2.38
CA LYS A 52 -28.51 2.01 -2.28
C LYS A 52 -27.06 1.91 -1.81
N PHE A 53 -26.37 3.03 -1.65
CA PHE A 53 -24.96 3.10 -1.33
C PHE A 53 -24.75 3.75 0.03
N SER A 54 -23.69 3.37 0.72
CA SER A 54 -23.39 3.89 2.06
C SER A 54 -22.85 5.32 2.01
N ALA A 55 -22.12 5.65 0.95
CA ALA A 55 -21.74 7.02 0.61
C ALA A 55 -21.61 7.16 -0.91
N VAL A 56 -21.77 8.38 -1.40
CA VAL A 56 -21.64 8.71 -2.81
C VAL A 56 -20.80 9.96 -2.96
N TYR A 57 -19.88 9.92 -3.92
CA TYR A 57 -18.93 10.98 -4.23
C TYR A 57 -19.02 11.40 -5.69
N GLY A 58 -18.76 12.67 -5.97
CA GLY A 58 -18.77 13.23 -7.32
C GLY A 58 -17.37 13.69 -7.75
N PHE A 59 -16.98 13.34 -8.98
CA PHE A 59 -15.75 13.79 -9.64
C PHE A 59 -16.04 14.53 -10.94
N ILE A 60 -15.12 15.43 -11.32
CA ILE A 60 -15.07 15.99 -12.68
C ILE A 60 -14.35 14.99 -13.59
N GLY A 61 -15.10 14.31 -14.44
CA GLY A 61 -14.60 13.35 -15.44
C GLY A 61 -14.23 13.96 -16.79
N SER A 62 -14.25 15.29 -16.90
CA SER A 62 -13.97 16.01 -18.14
C SER A 62 -12.48 16.32 -18.32
N THR A 63 -12.00 16.53 -19.55
CA THR A 63 -10.63 16.99 -19.83
C THR A 63 -10.34 18.41 -19.31
N ARG A 64 -11.34 19.14 -18.82
CA ARG A 64 -11.21 20.42 -18.09
C ARG A 64 -10.57 20.21 -16.70
N GLN A 65 -9.35 19.68 -16.66
CA GLN A 65 -8.61 19.30 -15.45
C GLN A 65 -7.65 20.38 -14.95
N ASP A 66 -7.62 21.55 -15.59
CA ASP A 66 -6.89 22.73 -15.14
C ASP A 66 -7.65 24.02 -15.52
N TYR A 67 -7.22 25.15 -14.95
CA TYR A 67 -7.84 26.46 -15.18
C TYR A 67 -7.85 26.87 -16.65
N ASN A 68 -6.75 26.66 -17.37
CA ASN A 68 -6.63 27.08 -18.77
C ASN A 68 -7.59 26.28 -19.65
N THR A 69 -7.68 24.98 -19.44
CA THR A 69 -8.52 24.08 -20.23
C THR A 69 -9.99 24.29 -19.91
N ASP A 70 -10.35 24.55 -18.65
CA ASP A 70 -11.73 24.91 -18.28
C ASP A 70 -12.15 26.24 -18.93
N LEU A 71 -11.28 27.26 -18.88
CA LEU A 71 -11.52 28.55 -19.52
C LEU A 71 -11.59 28.44 -21.05
N LEU A 72 -10.66 27.76 -21.70
CA LEU A 72 -10.65 27.59 -23.16
C LEU A 72 -11.94 26.91 -23.67
N ASN A 73 -12.54 26.04 -22.85
CA ASN A 73 -13.76 25.34 -23.20
C ASN A 73 -15.04 26.06 -22.70
N CYS A 74 -14.95 27.23 -22.06
CA CYS A 74 -16.14 27.95 -21.57
C CYS A 74 -17.10 28.41 -22.67
N GLY A 75 -16.68 28.35 -23.94
CA GLY A 75 -17.46 28.78 -25.10
C GLY A 75 -17.40 30.29 -25.34
N PHE A 76 -18.13 30.76 -26.34
CA PHE A 76 -18.21 32.19 -26.72
C PHE A 76 -19.52 32.81 -26.26
N SER A 77 -19.69 34.13 -26.44
CA SER A 77 -20.86 34.89 -25.98
C SER A 77 -22.22 34.24 -26.32
N GLU A 78 -22.35 33.70 -27.53
CA GLU A 78 -23.57 33.09 -28.08
C GLU A 78 -23.76 31.59 -27.77
N ARG A 79 -22.73 30.92 -27.22
CA ARG A 79 -22.75 29.47 -26.90
C ARG A 79 -21.96 29.21 -25.62
N PHE A 80 -22.31 29.95 -24.58
CA PHE A 80 -21.53 29.96 -23.36
C PHE A 80 -21.91 28.77 -22.48
N LYS A 81 -20.88 28.05 -22.04
CA LYS A 81 -21.00 26.83 -21.23
C LYS A 81 -20.71 27.05 -19.76
N GLY A 82 -19.85 28.03 -19.43
CA GLY A 82 -19.36 28.25 -18.07
C GLY A 82 -18.28 27.25 -17.66
N SER A 83 -17.93 27.28 -16.38
CA SER A 83 -16.93 26.40 -15.75
C SER A 83 -17.58 25.08 -15.36
N CYS A 84 -16.86 23.97 -15.57
CA CYS A 84 -17.29 22.69 -15.01
C CYS A 84 -17.16 22.63 -13.49
N CYS A 85 -16.27 23.43 -12.88
CA CYS A 85 -16.06 23.43 -11.43
C CYS A 85 -17.31 23.90 -10.69
N SER A 86 -17.87 25.05 -11.09
CA SER A 86 -19.11 25.56 -10.48
C SER A 86 -20.31 24.69 -10.82
N ALA A 87 -20.34 24.05 -12.00
CA ALA A 87 -21.41 23.14 -12.37
C ALA A 87 -21.39 21.87 -11.50
N MET A 88 -20.20 21.34 -11.24
CA MET A 88 -20.04 20.15 -10.41
C MET A 88 -20.47 20.40 -8.96
N GLU A 89 -20.16 21.57 -8.39
CA GLU A 89 -20.63 21.97 -7.04
C GLU A 89 -22.16 21.92 -6.96
N ILE A 90 -22.84 22.54 -7.93
CA ILE A 90 -24.32 22.56 -8.01
C ILE A 90 -24.91 21.15 -8.19
N ILE A 91 -24.28 20.31 -9.01
CA ILE A 91 -24.74 18.94 -9.24
C ILE A 91 -24.59 18.11 -7.97
N CYS A 92 -23.45 18.20 -7.28
CA CYS A 92 -23.22 17.47 -6.03
C CYS A 92 -24.24 17.88 -4.96
N ASP A 93 -24.48 19.19 -4.80
CA ASP A 93 -25.49 19.73 -3.88
C ASP A 93 -26.89 19.22 -4.23
N TYR A 94 -27.26 19.25 -5.53
CA TYR A 94 -28.56 18.77 -5.99
C TYR A 94 -28.76 17.28 -5.71
N LEU A 95 -27.73 16.47 -5.93
CA LEU A 95 -27.76 15.02 -5.72
C LEU A 95 -27.65 14.64 -4.23
N GLY A 96 -27.21 15.55 -3.37
CA GLY A 96 -26.93 15.28 -1.96
C GLY A 96 -25.74 14.35 -1.77
N ILE A 97 -24.67 14.56 -2.54
CA ILE A 97 -23.45 13.72 -2.53
C ILE A 97 -22.22 14.58 -2.21
N THR A 98 -21.13 13.93 -1.78
CA THR A 98 -19.89 14.64 -1.46
C THR A 98 -19.12 14.97 -2.73
N LEU A 99 -18.80 16.24 -2.96
CA LEU A 99 -17.86 16.62 -4.02
C LEU A 99 -16.44 16.19 -3.63
N ASP A 100 -15.78 15.45 -4.52
CA ASP A 100 -14.34 15.26 -4.45
C ASP A 100 -13.66 16.23 -5.45
N PRO A 101 -12.95 17.25 -4.96
CA PRO A 101 -12.44 18.34 -5.79
C PRO A 101 -11.13 17.99 -6.50
N PHE A 102 -10.64 16.75 -6.43
CA PHE A 102 -9.39 16.36 -7.08
C PHE A 102 -9.40 16.64 -8.58
N MET A 103 -8.37 17.34 -9.06
CA MET A 103 -8.11 17.56 -10.48
C MET A 103 -6.71 17.07 -10.84
N LEU A 104 -6.49 16.64 -12.07
CA LEU A 104 -5.16 16.17 -12.50
C LEU A 104 -4.06 17.24 -12.38
N ALA A 105 -4.42 18.52 -12.46
CA ALA A 105 -3.51 19.63 -12.21
C ALA A 105 -2.92 19.62 -10.79
N ASP A 106 -3.62 19.05 -9.81
CA ASP A 106 -3.07 18.89 -8.45
C ASP A 106 -1.88 17.94 -8.47
N ALA A 107 -2.02 16.78 -9.10
CA ALA A 107 -0.97 15.76 -9.16
C ALA A 107 0.23 16.18 -10.03
N GLU A 108 -0.02 16.93 -11.11
CA GLU A 108 1.02 17.51 -11.97
C GLU A 108 1.78 18.64 -11.25
N GLY A 109 1.04 19.53 -10.58
CA GLY A 109 1.58 20.66 -9.84
C GLY A 109 2.16 20.29 -8.47
N GLN A 110 2.09 19.02 -8.06
CA GLN A 110 2.43 18.54 -6.71
C GLN A 110 1.72 19.35 -5.62
N LEU A 111 0.44 19.64 -5.84
CA LEU A 111 -0.43 20.36 -4.93
C LEU A 111 -1.26 19.37 -4.11
N GLN A 112 -1.73 19.83 -2.94
CA GLN A 112 -2.74 19.07 -2.19
C GLN A 112 -4.00 18.87 -3.04
N SER A 113 -4.57 17.66 -3.00
CA SER A 113 -5.82 17.32 -3.68
C SER A 113 -6.91 18.38 -3.42
N GLY A 114 -7.51 18.91 -4.49
CA GLY A 114 -8.54 19.95 -4.44
C GLY A 114 -8.04 21.39 -4.59
N THR A 115 -6.72 21.63 -4.55
CA THR A 115 -6.16 22.99 -4.63
C THR A 115 -6.53 23.68 -5.94
N SER A 116 -6.42 23.00 -7.08
CA SER A 116 -6.69 23.57 -8.39
C SER A 116 -8.17 23.92 -8.56
N PHE A 117 -9.07 23.04 -8.10
CA PHE A 117 -10.50 23.29 -8.08
C PHE A 117 -10.82 24.53 -7.24
N GLN A 118 -10.29 24.60 -6.01
CA GLN A 118 -10.55 25.71 -5.10
C GLN A 118 -10.08 27.05 -5.71
N ARG A 119 -8.89 27.08 -6.31
CA ARG A 119 -8.39 28.27 -7.00
C ARG A 119 -9.32 28.71 -8.13
N ILE A 120 -9.81 27.79 -8.97
CA ILE A 120 -10.77 28.12 -10.04
C ILE A 120 -12.06 28.70 -9.43
N MET A 121 -12.58 28.09 -8.37
CA MET A 121 -13.78 28.58 -7.69
C MET A 121 -13.59 29.97 -7.08
N ASP A 122 -12.40 30.27 -6.54
CA ASP A 122 -12.05 31.59 -6.03
C ASP A 122 -11.99 32.63 -7.16
N GLU A 123 -11.44 32.29 -8.32
CA GLU A 123 -11.47 33.18 -9.50
C GLU A 123 -12.91 33.44 -9.98
N ILE A 124 -13.79 32.44 -9.91
CA ILE A 124 -15.21 32.60 -10.27
C ILE A 124 -15.91 33.53 -9.27
N LYS A 125 -15.71 33.32 -7.96
CA LYS A 125 -16.30 34.15 -6.90
C LYS A 125 -15.83 35.61 -6.97
N ASN A 126 -14.60 35.85 -7.43
CA ASN A 126 -14.02 37.18 -7.58
C ASN A 126 -14.26 37.82 -8.97
N ASN A 127 -15.01 37.16 -9.87
CA ASN A 127 -15.23 37.60 -11.26
C ASN A 127 -13.94 37.84 -12.06
N SER A 128 -12.86 37.13 -11.72
CA SER A 128 -11.57 37.16 -12.41
C SER A 128 -11.37 35.97 -13.35
N TRP A 129 -12.17 34.90 -13.23
CA TRP A 129 -11.99 33.65 -14.00
C TRP A 129 -11.86 33.83 -15.52
N MET A 130 -12.60 34.76 -16.15
CA MET A 130 -12.51 35.01 -17.61
C MET A 130 -11.45 36.05 -18.02
N ASP A 131 -10.77 36.66 -17.06
CA ASP A 131 -9.77 37.70 -17.29
C ASP A 131 -8.46 37.30 -16.62
N MET A 132 -7.61 36.57 -17.37
CA MET A 132 -6.33 36.05 -16.86
C MET A 132 -5.43 37.11 -16.22
N LYS A 133 -5.58 38.40 -16.59
CA LYS A 133 -4.80 39.50 -16.02
C LYS A 133 -5.27 39.88 -14.61
N LYS A 134 -6.47 39.46 -14.22
CA LYS A 134 -7.08 39.71 -12.92
C LYS A 134 -7.05 38.47 -12.01
N ASN A 135 -6.46 37.36 -12.46
CA ASN A 135 -6.37 36.16 -11.64
C ASN A 135 -5.63 36.46 -10.33
N ILE A 136 -6.18 36.00 -9.23
CA ILE A 136 -5.62 36.16 -7.89
C ILE A 136 -4.74 34.97 -7.49
N HIS A 137 -4.79 33.87 -8.24
CA HIS A 137 -4.01 32.66 -8.03
C HIS A 137 -3.11 32.33 -9.22
N GLN A 138 -1.98 31.69 -8.91
CA GLN A 138 -1.22 30.95 -9.89
C GLN A 138 -1.86 29.57 -10.07
N HIS A 139 -2.08 29.15 -11.32
CA HIS A 139 -2.68 27.86 -11.63
C HIS A 139 -1.63 26.88 -12.14
N ALA A 140 -1.67 25.65 -11.62
CA ALA A 140 -0.99 24.52 -12.25
C ALA A 140 -1.71 24.17 -13.57
N ALA A 141 -0.97 23.58 -14.51
CA ALA A 141 -1.49 23.19 -15.81
C ALA A 141 -1.12 21.74 -16.10
N CYS A 142 -2.01 21.02 -16.79
CA CYS A 142 -1.68 19.72 -17.34
C CYS A 142 -0.87 19.92 -18.63
N ALA A 143 0.40 19.53 -18.64
CA ALA A 143 1.27 19.73 -19.80
C ALA A 143 0.79 18.98 -21.05
N THR A 144 0.20 17.80 -20.85
CA THR A 144 -0.37 16.94 -21.91
C THR A 144 -1.71 16.40 -21.43
N MET A 145 -2.73 16.44 -22.28
CA MET A 145 -4.05 15.92 -21.97
C MET A 145 -4.30 14.59 -22.71
N ASP A 146 -4.80 13.58 -22.00
CA ASP A 146 -5.32 12.37 -22.65
C ASP A 146 -6.75 12.61 -23.13
N GLU A 147 -6.91 12.79 -24.43
CA GLU A 147 -8.23 13.02 -25.05
C GLU A 147 -9.23 11.86 -24.81
N TYR A 148 -8.73 10.65 -24.52
CA TYR A 148 -9.54 9.49 -24.21
C TYR A 148 -9.78 9.29 -22.70
N LYS A 149 -9.29 10.19 -21.84
CA LYS A 149 -9.59 10.24 -20.40
C LYS A 149 -9.13 9.01 -19.60
N ARG A 150 -8.19 8.20 -20.13
CA ARG A 150 -7.65 7.03 -19.41
C ARG A 150 -6.89 7.48 -18.16
N THR A 151 -6.14 8.58 -18.24
CA THR A 151 -5.40 9.14 -17.10
C THR A 151 -6.33 9.68 -16.01
N ILE A 152 -7.43 10.35 -16.39
CA ILE A 152 -8.47 10.83 -15.47
C ILE A 152 -9.07 9.66 -14.69
N LEU A 153 -9.56 8.63 -15.41
CA LEU A 153 -10.20 7.48 -14.79
C LEU A 153 -9.21 6.71 -13.93
N PHE A 154 -7.98 6.47 -14.40
CA PHE A 154 -6.93 5.82 -13.61
C PHE A 154 -6.73 6.53 -12.28
N ALA A 155 -6.47 7.84 -12.29
CA ALA A 155 -6.19 8.60 -11.08
C ALA A 155 -7.38 8.63 -10.11
N GLN A 156 -8.60 8.86 -10.61
CA GLN A 156 -9.81 8.91 -9.79
C GLN A 156 -10.15 7.55 -9.16
N MET A 157 -9.98 6.44 -9.90
CA MET A 157 -10.19 5.10 -9.35
C MET A 157 -9.14 4.74 -8.29
N GLN A 158 -7.87 5.11 -8.51
CA GLN A 158 -6.80 4.90 -7.53
C GLN A 158 -7.05 5.70 -6.26
N LYS A 159 -7.44 6.98 -6.39
CA LYS A 159 -7.84 7.83 -5.27
C LYS A 159 -9.03 7.25 -4.50
N ALA A 160 -10.10 6.87 -5.20
CA ALA A 160 -11.27 6.26 -4.57
C ALA A 160 -10.91 5.01 -3.75
N ALA A 161 -10.02 4.16 -4.29
CA ALA A 161 -9.56 2.97 -3.59
C ALA A 161 -8.66 3.28 -2.38
N ALA A 162 -7.89 4.37 -2.44
CA ALA A 162 -7.05 4.82 -1.34
C ALA A 162 -7.86 5.48 -0.21
N ASP A 163 -8.89 6.26 -0.54
CA ASP A 163 -9.76 6.92 0.45
C ASP A 163 -10.69 5.94 1.17
N HIS A 164 -10.99 4.79 0.54
CA HIS A 164 -11.88 3.77 1.08
C HIS A 164 -11.25 2.37 1.04
N PRO A 165 -10.18 2.12 1.82
CA PRO A 165 -9.50 0.83 1.83
C PRO A 165 -10.45 -0.25 2.37
N GLY A 166 -10.59 -1.35 1.62
CA GLY A 166 -11.41 -2.50 2.01
C GLY A 166 -12.89 -2.41 1.66
N GLU A 167 -13.37 -1.25 1.18
CA GLU A 167 -14.74 -1.07 0.72
C GLU A 167 -14.91 -1.49 -0.74
N GLU A 168 -16.09 -2.01 -1.11
CA GLU A 168 -16.45 -2.20 -2.51
C GLU A 168 -16.83 -0.86 -3.13
N ILE A 169 -16.22 -0.53 -4.26
CA ILE A 169 -16.41 0.75 -4.94
C ILE A 169 -17.04 0.51 -6.31
N ILE A 170 -18.18 1.15 -6.54
CA ILE A 170 -18.80 1.25 -7.85
C ILE A 170 -18.44 2.60 -8.45
N PHE A 171 -17.63 2.60 -9.50
CA PHE A 171 -17.17 3.81 -10.17
C PHE A 171 -17.92 3.99 -11.49
N ASP A 172 -18.87 4.93 -11.53
CA ASP A 172 -19.60 5.28 -12.75
C ASP A 172 -18.93 6.44 -13.47
N PHE A 173 -18.68 6.27 -14.76
CA PHE A 173 -18.20 7.33 -15.64
C PHE A 173 -19.21 7.59 -16.77
N PHE A 174 -19.52 8.86 -17.02
CA PHE A 174 -20.51 9.30 -18.01
C PHE A 174 -19.88 10.22 -19.06
N ASP A 175 -20.07 9.88 -20.34
CA ASP A 175 -19.49 10.59 -21.47
C ASP A 175 -20.44 10.55 -22.69
N ASP A 176 -20.44 11.57 -23.54
CA ASP A 176 -21.28 11.59 -24.75
C ASP A 176 -20.64 10.84 -25.92
N ARG A 177 -19.30 10.81 -25.97
CA ARG A 177 -18.53 10.35 -27.11
C ARG A 177 -18.34 8.83 -27.11
N ARG A 178 -18.94 8.18 -28.11
CA ARG A 178 -18.88 6.73 -28.29
C ARG A 178 -17.44 6.22 -28.50
N ASP A 179 -16.60 6.98 -29.19
CA ASP A 179 -15.20 6.62 -29.42
C ASP A 179 -14.41 6.65 -28.11
N ILE A 180 -14.61 7.65 -27.24
CA ILE A 180 -14.02 7.69 -25.89
C ILE A 180 -14.47 6.49 -25.06
N VAL A 181 -15.78 6.25 -24.95
CA VAL A 181 -16.30 5.12 -24.16
C VAL A 181 -15.81 3.77 -24.69
N THR A 182 -15.67 3.62 -26.00
CA THR A 182 -15.16 2.39 -26.63
C THR A 182 -13.67 2.21 -26.35
N THR A 183 -12.87 3.27 -26.47
CA THR A 183 -11.43 3.24 -26.14
C THR A 183 -11.21 2.89 -24.66
N LEU A 184 -11.95 3.53 -23.75
CA LEU A 184 -11.90 3.25 -22.32
C LEU A 184 -12.28 1.80 -22.01
N LYS A 185 -13.35 1.29 -22.63
CA LYS A 185 -13.75 -0.11 -22.49
C LYS A 185 -12.63 -1.05 -22.90
N ASN A 186 -12.07 -0.84 -24.09
CA ASN A 186 -11.02 -1.73 -24.63
C ASN A 186 -9.77 -1.69 -23.74
N TYR A 187 -9.31 -0.49 -23.40
CA TYR A 187 -8.11 -0.28 -22.58
C TYR A 187 -8.24 -0.94 -21.20
N PHE A 188 -9.30 -0.65 -20.45
CA PHE A 188 -9.45 -1.19 -19.10
C PHE A 188 -9.89 -2.67 -19.07
N THR A 189 -10.46 -3.20 -20.16
CA THR A 189 -10.70 -4.65 -20.29
C THR A 189 -9.41 -5.41 -20.54
N GLN A 190 -8.50 -4.85 -21.36
CA GLN A 190 -7.19 -5.42 -21.63
C GLN A 190 -6.27 -5.30 -20.41
N TYR A 191 -6.29 -4.16 -19.72
CA TYR A 191 -5.42 -3.83 -18.60
C TYR A 191 -6.19 -3.72 -17.29
N ARG A 192 -6.87 -4.80 -16.88
CA ARG A 192 -7.72 -4.81 -15.66
C ARG A 192 -6.95 -4.51 -14.37
N HIS A 193 -5.64 -4.74 -14.35
CA HIS A 193 -4.76 -4.39 -13.22
C HIS A 193 -4.58 -2.88 -13.04
N MET A 194 -4.96 -2.06 -14.03
CA MET A 194 -4.98 -0.60 -13.90
C MET A 194 -6.18 -0.12 -13.08
N ILE A 195 -7.18 -0.97 -12.85
CA ILE A 195 -8.31 -0.72 -11.96
C ILE A 195 -8.03 -1.44 -10.63
N PRO A 196 -8.12 -0.75 -9.47
CA PRO A 196 -7.99 -1.40 -8.18
C PRO A 196 -9.01 -2.54 -7.97
N LYS A 197 -8.62 -3.61 -7.28
CA LYS A 197 -9.40 -4.85 -7.12
C LYS A 197 -10.73 -4.65 -6.40
N ASN A 198 -10.82 -3.62 -5.57
CA ASN A 198 -12.04 -3.24 -4.87
C ASN A 198 -12.91 -2.26 -5.68
N VAL A 199 -12.50 -1.91 -6.91
CA VAL A 199 -13.23 -0.98 -7.79
C VAL A 199 -13.85 -1.74 -8.97
N LYS A 200 -15.13 -1.45 -9.25
CA LYS A 200 -15.84 -1.87 -10.45
C LYS A 200 -16.19 -0.65 -11.29
N LEU A 201 -15.52 -0.51 -12.43
CA LEU A 201 -15.76 0.55 -13.40
C LEU A 201 -17.03 0.26 -14.21
N ARG A 202 -17.91 1.25 -14.34
CA ARG A 202 -19.10 1.23 -15.20
C ARG A 202 -19.06 2.42 -16.13
N LEU A 203 -19.01 2.14 -17.43
CA LEU A 203 -18.93 3.16 -18.47
C LEU A 203 -20.31 3.39 -19.06
N HIS A 204 -20.79 4.63 -19.04
CA HIS A 204 -22.09 5.03 -19.54
C HIS A 204 -21.95 6.02 -20.68
N SER A 205 -22.81 5.89 -21.68
CA SER A 205 -23.01 6.95 -22.68
C SER A 205 -24.15 7.87 -22.24
N TYR A 206 -23.93 9.17 -22.22
CA TYR A 206 -24.94 10.18 -21.92
C TYR A 206 -24.66 11.48 -22.68
N ALA A 207 -25.66 11.98 -23.42
CA ALA A 207 -25.56 13.21 -24.22
C ALA A 207 -26.81 14.11 -24.06
N GLY A 208 -27.44 14.08 -22.87
CA GLY A 208 -28.72 14.75 -22.60
C GLY A 208 -29.98 13.90 -22.84
N GLU A 209 -29.83 12.69 -23.37
CA GLU A 209 -30.92 11.71 -23.58
C GLU A 209 -30.96 10.68 -22.44
N GLU A 210 -31.24 9.41 -22.73
CA GLU A 210 -31.18 8.33 -21.75
C GLU A 210 -29.73 7.87 -21.54
N ASP A 211 -29.32 7.65 -20.28
CA ASP A 211 -28.04 7.03 -19.98
C ASP A 211 -28.03 5.55 -20.35
N VAL A 212 -27.00 5.11 -21.07
CA VAL A 212 -26.84 3.72 -21.50
C VAL A 212 -25.54 3.13 -20.96
N LEU A 213 -25.64 2.10 -20.12
CA LEU A 213 -24.49 1.33 -19.66
C LEU A 213 -23.85 0.58 -20.84
N ARG A 214 -22.59 0.87 -21.13
CA ARG A 214 -21.82 0.29 -22.26
C ARG A 214 -20.85 -0.80 -21.82
N ALA A 215 -20.32 -0.72 -20.61
CA ALA A 215 -19.39 -1.71 -20.07
C ALA A 215 -19.43 -1.72 -18.55
N SER A 216 -19.14 -2.89 -17.97
CA SER A 216 -18.86 -3.04 -16.56
C SER A 216 -17.64 -3.94 -16.37
N ILE A 217 -16.59 -3.41 -15.73
CA ILE A 217 -15.26 -4.02 -15.66
C ILE A 217 -14.84 -4.04 -14.19
N SER A 218 -14.64 -5.22 -13.61
CA SER A 218 -14.08 -5.35 -12.27
C SER A 218 -12.56 -5.24 -12.32
N GLY A 219 -11.96 -4.47 -11.43
CA GLY A 219 -10.51 -4.37 -11.34
C GLY A 219 -9.84 -5.61 -10.77
N THR A 220 -8.54 -5.72 -11.02
CA THR A 220 -7.68 -6.78 -10.49
C THR A 220 -6.42 -6.25 -9.82
N GLY A 221 -6.14 -4.95 -9.93
CA GLY A 221 -4.89 -4.36 -9.44
C GLY A 221 -4.90 -4.08 -7.95
N LYS A 222 -3.73 -4.01 -7.32
CA LYS A 222 -3.60 -3.40 -6.00
C LYS A 222 -3.76 -1.87 -6.11
N PRO A 223 -4.43 -1.20 -5.15
CA PRO A 223 -4.35 0.26 -5.03
C PRO A 223 -2.89 0.71 -4.93
N LEU A 224 -2.50 1.68 -5.74
CA LEU A 224 -1.13 2.19 -5.79
C LEU A 224 -1.00 3.40 -4.87
N SER A 225 -0.23 3.26 -3.78
CA SER A 225 -0.02 4.35 -2.81
C SER A 225 0.67 5.58 -3.40
N ASN A 226 1.36 5.43 -4.53
CA ASN A 226 2.03 6.50 -5.27
C ASN A 226 1.41 6.75 -6.65
N TYR A 227 0.09 6.55 -6.82
CA TYR A 227 -0.58 6.67 -8.12
C TYR A 227 -0.35 8.03 -8.80
N GLU A 228 -0.12 9.12 -8.05
CA GLU A 228 0.20 10.44 -8.60
C GLU A 228 1.52 10.44 -9.40
N PHE A 229 2.51 9.66 -8.96
CA PHE A 229 3.74 9.46 -9.72
C PHE A 229 3.46 8.71 -11.03
N CYS A 230 2.70 7.61 -10.94
CA CYS A 230 2.30 6.83 -12.12
C CYS A 230 1.50 7.68 -13.12
N LEU A 231 0.62 8.55 -12.63
CA LEU A 231 -0.16 9.48 -13.44
C LEU A 231 0.75 10.42 -14.24
N ARG A 232 1.77 11.03 -13.61
CA ARG A 232 2.74 11.88 -14.32
C ARG A 232 3.49 11.10 -15.40
N THR A 233 3.87 9.85 -15.12
CA THR A 233 4.45 8.96 -16.14
C THR A 233 3.49 8.69 -17.29
N MET A 234 2.20 8.47 -17.01
CA MET A 234 1.18 8.29 -18.05
C MET A 234 1.01 9.55 -18.90
N HIS A 235 0.96 10.74 -18.33
CA HIS A 235 0.87 11.99 -19.11
C HIS A 235 2.08 12.25 -19.99
N GLN A 236 3.29 11.96 -19.51
CA GLN A 236 4.52 12.06 -20.31
C GLN A 236 4.53 11.07 -21.49
N ASN A 237 3.71 10.02 -21.43
CA ASN A 237 3.69 8.92 -22.38
C ASN A 237 2.28 8.65 -22.93
N VAL A 238 1.46 9.69 -23.12
CA VAL A 238 0.03 9.57 -23.52
C VAL A 238 -0.18 8.81 -24.84
N HIS A 239 0.84 8.79 -25.70
CA HIS A 239 0.85 8.05 -26.97
C HIS A 239 1.26 6.57 -26.82
N PHE A 240 1.79 6.17 -25.66
CA PHE A 240 2.32 4.83 -25.36
C PHE A 240 1.64 4.19 -24.15
N MET A 241 0.35 4.49 -23.95
CA MET A 241 -0.42 4.09 -22.75
C MET A 241 -0.49 2.57 -22.52
N ASP A 242 -0.40 1.79 -23.59
CA ASP A 242 -0.35 0.33 -23.54
C ASP A 242 0.97 -0.15 -22.93
N ALA A 243 2.09 0.43 -23.36
CA ALA A 243 3.41 0.13 -22.78
C ALA A 243 3.50 0.59 -21.32
N VAL A 244 2.90 1.74 -20.98
CA VAL A 244 2.82 2.20 -19.59
C VAL A 244 1.99 1.24 -18.74
N ALA A 245 0.85 0.75 -19.24
CA ALA A 245 0.04 -0.23 -18.51
C ALA A 245 0.80 -1.54 -18.27
N GLU A 246 1.51 -2.05 -19.28
CA GLU A 246 2.34 -3.25 -19.11
C GLU A 246 3.47 -3.04 -18.10
N ALA A 247 4.15 -1.89 -18.13
CA ALA A 247 5.18 -1.57 -17.15
C ALA A 247 4.61 -1.47 -15.72
N LEU A 248 3.40 -0.92 -15.56
CA LEU A 248 2.74 -0.79 -14.27
C LEU A 248 2.15 -2.11 -13.75
N LYS A 249 2.06 -3.14 -14.60
CA LYS A 249 1.60 -4.49 -14.20
C LYS A 249 2.46 -5.07 -13.09
N GLU A 250 3.77 -4.82 -13.12
CA GLU A 250 4.70 -5.30 -12.09
C GLU A 250 4.50 -4.65 -10.72
N PHE A 251 3.98 -3.42 -10.68
CA PHE A 251 3.69 -2.68 -9.44
C PHE A 251 2.29 -2.98 -8.90
N ALA A 252 1.37 -3.37 -9.78
CA ALA A 252 -0.03 -3.62 -9.45
C ALA A 252 -0.34 -5.06 -9.04
N ILE A 253 0.53 -6.03 -9.36
CA ILE A 253 0.40 -7.44 -8.98
C ILE A 253 1.09 -7.66 -7.61
N PRO A 254 0.41 -8.27 -6.62
CA PRO A 254 1.05 -8.68 -5.38
C PRO A 254 2.27 -9.58 -5.63
N PRO A 255 3.39 -9.41 -4.90
CA PRO A 255 4.55 -10.31 -4.88
C PRO A 255 4.20 -11.81 -4.99
N GLU A 256 3.22 -12.23 -4.21
CA GLU A 256 2.74 -13.62 -4.12
C GLU A 256 2.09 -14.11 -5.42
N GLU A 257 1.30 -13.25 -6.08
CA GLU A 257 0.68 -13.57 -7.38
C GLU A 257 1.71 -13.61 -8.51
N LYS A 258 2.79 -12.82 -8.42
CA LYS A 258 3.90 -12.87 -9.39
C LYS A 258 4.66 -14.20 -9.31
N ILE A 259 5.02 -14.64 -8.10
CA ILE A 259 5.64 -15.96 -7.89
C ILE A 259 4.68 -17.07 -8.35
N LYS A 260 3.40 -16.95 -8.00
CA LYS A 260 2.38 -17.93 -8.40
C LYS A 260 2.27 -18.04 -9.92
N SER A 261 2.19 -16.92 -10.65
CA SER A 261 2.11 -16.91 -12.11
C SER A 261 3.35 -17.51 -12.78
N LEU A 262 4.56 -17.27 -12.23
CA LEU A 262 5.79 -17.90 -12.73
C LEU A 262 5.78 -19.42 -12.54
N MET A 263 5.30 -19.89 -11.39
CA MET A 263 5.23 -21.32 -11.11
C MET A 263 4.07 -22.01 -11.84
N GLU A 264 2.94 -21.32 -12.08
CA GLU A 264 1.80 -21.79 -12.89
C GLU A 264 2.26 -22.24 -14.29
N GLU A 265 3.21 -21.53 -14.91
CA GLU A 265 3.83 -21.94 -16.19
C GLU A 265 4.39 -23.37 -16.11
N VAL A 266 5.12 -23.69 -15.03
CA VAL A 266 5.75 -25.00 -14.80
C VAL A 266 4.68 -26.08 -14.54
N PHE A 267 3.64 -25.75 -13.77
CA PHE A 267 2.53 -26.67 -13.48
C PHE A 267 1.72 -27.01 -14.74
N GLU A 268 1.35 -26.02 -15.54
CA GLU A 268 0.52 -26.21 -16.74
C GLU A 268 1.23 -27.02 -17.83
N ASN A 269 2.57 -26.96 -17.88
CA ASN A 269 3.38 -27.76 -18.80
C ASN A 269 3.66 -29.18 -18.27
N GLY A 270 3.11 -29.57 -17.11
CA GLY A 270 3.31 -30.89 -16.53
C GLY A 270 4.76 -31.15 -16.09
N LEU A 271 5.54 -30.09 -15.84
CA LEU A 271 6.96 -30.17 -15.46
C LEU A 271 7.15 -30.08 -13.94
N PHE A 272 6.15 -30.46 -13.14
CA PHE A 272 6.21 -30.40 -11.69
C PHE A 272 5.83 -31.74 -11.05
N ILE A 273 6.58 -32.14 -10.02
CA ILE A 273 6.31 -33.31 -9.17
C ILE A 273 6.38 -32.92 -7.69
N GLU A 274 5.63 -33.61 -6.83
CA GLU A 274 5.49 -33.24 -5.42
C GLU A 274 6.74 -33.56 -4.60
N SER A 275 7.53 -34.55 -5.04
CA SER A 275 8.71 -35.00 -4.32
C SER A 275 9.87 -35.37 -5.24
N ALA A 276 11.10 -35.18 -4.74
CA ALA A 276 12.31 -35.59 -5.44
C ALA A 276 12.38 -37.11 -5.72
N GLU A 277 11.66 -37.91 -4.93
CA GLU A 277 11.61 -39.38 -5.06
C GLU A 277 10.87 -39.83 -6.32
N GLU A 278 9.99 -38.98 -6.87
CA GLU A 278 9.24 -39.25 -8.10
C GLU A 278 10.05 -38.99 -9.38
N THR A 279 11.22 -38.38 -9.28
CA THR A 279 12.01 -37.91 -10.43
C THR A 279 12.34 -39.02 -11.43
N SER A 280 12.77 -40.19 -10.94
CA SER A 280 13.09 -41.34 -11.80
C SER A 280 11.86 -41.86 -12.55
N ASN A 281 10.70 -41.90 -11.87
CA ASN A 281 9.45 -42.32 -12.47
C ASN A 281 8.93 -41.30 -13.49
N PHE A 282 9.16 -40.00 -13.24
CA PHE A 282 8.82 -38.93 -14.17
C PHE A 282 9.58 -39.10 -15.50
N PHE A 283 10.91 -39.21 -15.47
CA PHE A 283 11.70 -39.38 -16.70
C PHE A 283 11.46 -40.72 -17.40
N ALA A 284 11.06 -41.77 -16.67
CA ALA A 284 10.62 -43.02 -17.30
C ALA A 284 9.34 -42.84 -18.14
N LYS A 285 8.44 -41.92 -17.75
CA LYS A 285 7.19 -41.62 -18.48
C LYS A 285 7.37 -40.51 -19.53
N HIS A 286 8.29 -39.59 -19.29
CA HIS A 286 8.54 -38.41 -20.11
C HIS A 286 10.03 -38.31 -20.47
N PRO A 287 10.56 -39.22 -21.30
CA PRO A 287 12.00 -39.30 -21.60
C PRO A 287 12.54 -38.06 -22.34
N ASP A 288 11.67 -37.35 -23.06
CA ASP A 288 12.04 -36.16 -23.84
C ASP A 288 11.90 -34.85 -23.04
N ALA A 289 11.44 -34.91 -21.78
CA ALA A 289 11.29 -33.71 -20.97
C ALA A 289 12.68 -33.10 -20.67
N PRO A 290 12.89 -31.78 -20.85
CA PRO A 290 14.19 -31.17 -20.64
C PRO A 290 14.61 -31.25 -19.16
N PHE A 291 13.63 -31.12 -18.26
CA PHE A 291 13.78 -31.17 -16.82
C PHE A 291 12.43 -31.44 -16.14
N VAL A 292 12.45 -31.59 -14.81
CA VAL A 292 11.28 -31.56 -13.93
C VAL A 292 11.58 -30.75 -12.67
N ALA A 293 10.62 -29.94 -12.23
CA ALA A 293 10.68 -29.16 -11.02
C ALA A 293 10.05 -29.90 -9.83
N HIS A 294 10.59 -29.69 -8.63
CA HIS A 294 9.98 -30.15 -7.39
C HIS A 294 10.35 -29.23 -6.22
N PRO A 295 9.59 -29.23 -5.11
CA PRO A 295 9.94 -28.44 -3.94
C PRO A 295 11.35 -28.74 -3.45
N SER A 296 12.08 -27.71 -3.04
CA SER A 296 13.37 -27.91 -2.37
C SER A 296 13.14 -28.23 -0.90
N ARG A 297 13.96 -29.12 -0.34
CA ARG A 297 13.94 -29.44 1.11
C ARG A 297 14.68 -28.40 1.96
N LEU A 298 15.46 -27.51 1.33
CA LEU A 298 16.06 -26.37 2.01
C LEU A 298 15.03 -25.24 2.15
N LYS A 299 15.14 -24.50 3.25
CA LYS A 299 14.41 -23.25 3.48
C LYS A 299 15.41 -22.12 3.57
N VAL A 300 15.17 -21.06 2.81
CA VAL A 300 15.90 -19.81 2.87
C VAL A 300 14.82 -18.74 2.97
N ASP A 301 14.87 -17.94 4.04
CA ASP A 301 13.73 -17.14 4.52
C ASP A 301 13.24 -16.08 3.50
N ASP A 302 14.06 -15.70 2.54
CA ASP A 302 13.73 -14.69 1.52
C ASP A 302 13.44 -15.26 0.12
N LEU A 303 13.41 -16.59 -0.06
CA LEU A 303 13.22 -17.24 -1.37
C LEU A 303 12.18 -18.39 -1.34
N LEU A 304 11.32 -18.45 -2.36
CA LEU A 304 10.61 -19.67 -2.71
C LEU A 304 11.60 -20.62 -3.41
N LEU A 305 12.06 -21.65 -2.69
CA LEU A 305 13.02 -22.60 -3.22
C LEU A 305 12.37 -23.81 -3.92
N PHE A 306 12.90 -24.14 -5.08
CA PHE A 306 12.58 -25.35 -5.83
C PHE A 306 13.85 -25.95 -6.43
N SER A 307 13.78 -27.21 -6.84
CA SER A 307 14.87 -27.92 -7.47
C SER A 307 14.44 -28.37 -8.85
N ILE A 308 15.35 -28.23 -9.81
CA ILE A 308 15.19 -28.68 -11.18
C ILE A 308 16.07 -29.91 -11.36
N SER A 309 15.43 -31.03 -11.64
CA SER A 309 16.09 -32.30 -11.92
C SER A 309 16.07 -32.59 -13.42
N TYR A 310 17.14 -33.16 -13.95
CA TYR A 310 17.29 -33.47 -15.37
C TYR A 310 18.18 -34.67 -15.60
N GLN A 311 17.95 -35.39 -16.71
CA GLN A 311 18.70 -36.60 -17.04
C GLN A 311 19.99 -36.27 -17.80
N THR A 312 21.06 -36.95 -17.41
CA THR A 312 22.39 -36.92 -18.05
C THR A 312 22.84 -38.35 -18.35
N ASP A 313 23.93 -38.49 -19.10
CA ASP A 313 24.64 -39.76 -19.30
C ASP A 313 25.22 -40.33 -18.00
N LYS A 314 25.45 -39.49 -16.98
CA LYS A 314 25.89 -39.86 -15.63
C LYS A 314 24.75 -40.08 -14.63
N GLY A 315 23.50 -40.08 -15.08
CA GLY A 315 22.30 -40.24 -14.25
C GLY A 315 21.49 -38.96 -14.08
N ILE A 316 20.58 -38.94 -13.11
CA ILE A 316 19.75 -37.76 -12.80
C ILE A 316 20.53 -36.80 -11.92
N VAL A 317 20.57 -35.53 -12.32
CA VAL A 317 21.23 -34.44 -11.61
C VAL A 317 20.18 -33.40 -11.24
N SER A 318 20.37 -32.73 -10.10
CA SER A 318 19.48 -31.66 -9.64
C SER A 318 20.25 -30.38 -9.34
N SER A 319 19.72 -29.25 -9.80
CA SER A 319 20.18 -27.91 -9.43
C SER A 319 19.08 -27.21 -8.64
N ARG A 320 19.45 -26.37 -7.66
CA ARG A 320 18.49 -25.66 -6.82
C ARG A 320 18.34 -24.21 -7.27
N TYR A 321 17.11 -23.76 -7.31
CA TYR A 321 16.73 -22.41 -7.69
C TYR A 321 15.84 -21.77 -6.63
N GLY A 322 15.77 -20.45 -6.64
CA GLY A 322 14.90 -19.67 -5.76
C GLY A 322 14.27 -18.48 -6.48
N LEU A 323 13.03 -18.16 -6.15
CA LEU A 323 12.37 -16.91 -6.54
C LEU A 323 12.23 -16.01 -5.31
N ASP A 324 12.70 -14.76 -5.40
CA ASP A 324 12.43 -13.78 -4.36
C ASP A 324 11.00 -13.22 -4.46
N ILE A 325 10.59 -12.41 -3.48
CA ILE A 325 9.29 -11.73 -3.46
C ILE A 325 9.07 -10.78 -4.66
N LYS A 326 10.12 -10.41 -5.38
CA LYS A 326 10.03 -9.57 -6.59
C LYS A 326 9.98 -10.40 -7.87
N GLY A 327 10.03 -11.74 -7.77
CA GLY A 327 10.04 -12.67 -8.89
C GLY A 327 11.40 -12.77 -9.60
N LYS A 328 12.50 -12.36 -8.95
CA LYS A 328 13.86 -12.58 -9.47
C LYS A 328 14.27 -14.02 -9.25
N LEU A 329 14.87 -14.63 -10.27
CA LEU A 329 15.35 -16.00 -10.23
C LEU A 329 16.80 -16.05 -9.75
N TYR A 330 17.10 -17.01 -8.89
CA TYR A 330 18.45 -17.27 -8.38
C TYR A 330 18.82 -18.74 -8.55
N LEU A 331 20.06 -19.03 -8.94
CA LEU A 331 20.70 -20.33 -8.71
C LEU A 331 21.23 -20.35 -7.26
N VAL A 332 20.92 -21.41 -6.52
CA VAL A 332 21.20 -21.50 -5.08
C VAL A 332 22.12 -22.66 -4.78
N GLU A 333 23.36 -22.34 -4.46
CA GLU A 333 24.39 -23.26 -3.96
C GLU A 333 24.43 -23.25 -2.42
N PRO A 334 25.09 -24.21 -1.75
CA PRO A 334 25.14 -24.28 -0.29
C PRO A 334 25.60 -22.98 0.39
N ASP A 335 26.59 -22.29 -0.21
CA ASP A 335 27.22 -21.10 0.38
C ASP A 335 27.07 -19.84 -0.49
N ALA A 336 26.31 -19.91 -1.59
CA ALA A 336 26.20 -18.81 -2.54
C ALA A 336 24.85 -18.78 -3.27
N ARG A 337 24.43 -17.61 -3.72
CA ARG A 337 23.32 -17.44 -4.66
C ARG A 337 23.72 -16.53 -5.81
N PHE A 338 23.31 -16.89 -7.01
CA PHE A 338 23.62 -16.16 -8.24
C PHE A 338 22.31 -15.74 -8.90
N GLU A 339 22.12 -14.44 -9.09
CA GLU A 339 20.95 -13.92 -9.83
C GLU A 339 21.01 -14.38 -11.28
N ILE A 340 19.89 -14.88 -11.79
CA ILE A 340 19.71 -15.28 -13.18
C ILE A 340 18.77 -14.29 -13.83
N GLU A 341 19.23 -13.70 -14.95
CA GLU A 341 18.38 -12.87 -15.78
C GLU A 341 17.32 -13.72 -16.48
N MET A 342 16.05 -13.36 -16.30
CA MET A 342 14.93 -14.09 -16.89
C MET A 342 14.91 -13.90 -18.41
N ASN A 343 14.83 -15.01 -19.15
CA ASN A 343 14.66 -14.96 -20.60
C ASN A 343 13.31 -14.30 -20.96
N PRO A 344 13.23 -13.50 -22.05
CA PRO A 344 11.98 -12.91 -22.52
C PRO A 344 10.86 -13.92 -22.81
N ARG A 345 11.20 -15.21 -23.01
CA ARG A 345 10.25 -16.30 -23.23
C ARG A 345 9.72 -16.97 -21.95
N GLY A 346 10.06 -16.46 -20.76
CA GLY A 346 9.50 -16.94 -19.49
C GLY A 346 10.41 -17.87 -18.68
N LEU A 347 9.86 -18.42 -17.60
CA LEU A 347 10.61 -19.19 -16.62
C LEU A 347 11.08 -20.53 -17.21
N ILE A 348 10.22 -21.25 -17.93
CA ILE A 348 10.58 -22.55 -18.51
C ILE A 348 11.73 -22.41 -19.49
N ALA A 349 11.67 -21.40 -20.37
CA ALA A 349 12.73 -21.15 -21.35
C ALA A 349 14.07 -20.85 -20.66
N THR A 350 14.04 -20.05 -19.58
CA THR A 350 15.21 -19.72 -18.77
C THR A 350 15.82 -20.97 -18.15
N LEU A 351 14.99 -21.80 -17.49
CA LEU A 351 15.43 -23.03 -16.84
C LEU A 351 15.94 -24.07 -17.85
N ALA A 352 15.30 -24.22 -19.00
CA ALA A 352 15.74 -25.14 -20.05
C ALA A 352 17.14 -24.79 -20.58
N LEU A 353 17.41 -23.49 -20.83
CA LEU A 353 18.73 -23.02 -21.24
C LEU A 353 19.80 -23.30 -20.18
N HIS A 354 19.47 -23.05 -18.90
CA HIS A 354 20.34 -23.35 -17.78
C HIS A 354 20.63 -24.86 -17.67
N VAL A 355 19.62 -25.70 -17.84
CA VAL A 355 19.74 -27.16 -17.80
C VAL A 355 20.63 -27.67 -18.94
N GLU A 356 20.47 -27.19 -20.16
CA GLU A 356 21.34 -27.58 -21.27
C GLU A 356 22.80 -27.17 -21.05
N THR A 357 23.02 -25.98 -20.49
CA THR A 357 24.35 -25.52 -20.07
C THR A 357 24.93 -26.44 -19.00
N ALA A 358 24.13 -26.82 -18.00
CA ALA A 358 24.55 -27.71 -16.93
C ALA A 358 24.84 -29.14 -17.43
N LYS A 359 24.01 -29.69 -18.34
CA LYS A 359 24.25 -30.98 -19.00
C LYS A 359 25.57 -30.99 -19.75
N PHE A 360 25.88 -29.90 -20.46
CA PHE A 360 27.15 -29.74 -21.16
C PHE A 360 28.33 -29.81 -20.18
N ILE A 361 28.26 -29.11 -19.05
CA ILE A 361 29.30 -29.15 -18.00
C ILE A 361 29.47 -30.58 -17.45
N VAL A 362 28.38 -31.22 -17.02
CA VAL A 362 28.39 -32.57 -16.44
C VAL A 362 29.02 -33.59 -17.40
N LYS A 363 28.74 -33.48 -18.71
CA LYS A 363 29.24 -34.40 -19.73
C LYS A 363 30.75 -34.32 -19.93
N TYR A 364 31.31 -33.11 -19.98
CA TYR A 364 32.71 -32.90 -20.36
C TYR A 364 33.68 -32.76 -19.18
N GLU A 365 33.17 -32.68 -17.95
CA GLU A 365 34.00 -32.60 -16.76
C GLU A 365 34.35 -34.02 -16.25
N GLU A 366 35.59 -34.47 -16.50
CA GLU A 366 36.08 -35.82 -16.19
C GLU A 366 36.03 -36.16 -14.68
N ASN A 367 36.18 -35.14 -13.82
CA ASN A 367 36.16 -35.28 -12.36
C ASN A 367 34.83 -34.89 -11.73
N TRP A 368 33.75 -34.73 -12.51
CA TRP A 368 32.45 -34.41 -11.96
C TRP A 368 31.95 -35.55 -11.07
N GLN A 369 31.90 -35.31 -9.76
CA GLN A 369 31.19 -36.14 -8.82
C GLN A 369 29.85 -35.47 -8.53
N ALA A 370 28.75 -36.23 -8.64
CA ALA A 370 27.50 -35.79 -8.05
C ALA A 370 27.78 -35.44 -6.59
N ALA A 371 27.48 -34.21 -6.18
CA ALA A 371 27.58 -33.84 -4.78
C ALA A 371 26.84 -34.94 -4.00
N PRO A 372 27.49 -35.64 -3.05
CA PRO A 372 26.78 -36.59 -2.23
C PRO A 372 25.58 -35.85 -1.65
N LEU A 373 24.40 -36.46 -1.71
CA LEU A 373 23.25 -36.02 -0.92
C LEU A 373 23.78 -35.80 0.49
N SER A 374 24.07 -34.55 0.82
CA SER A 374 24.78 -34.24 2.05
C SER A 374 23.95 -34.86 3.16
N PRO A 375 24.55 -35.63 4.08
CA PRO A 375 23.82 -36.11 5.23
C PRO A 375 23.16 -34.88 5.83
N GLN A 376 21.84 -34.97 5.94
CA GLN A 376 20.99 -33.83 6.23
C GLN A 376 21.59 -33.06 7.40
N PRO A 377 21.79 -31.74 7.32
CA PRO A 377 21.76 -30.97 8.54
C PRO A 377 20.37 -31.24 9.10
N GLU A 378 20.28 -31.97 10.21
CA GLU A 378 19.01 -32.14 10.90
C GLU A 378 18.34 -30.77 10.93
N PRO A 379 17.06 -30.66 10.51
CA PRO A 379 16.36 -29.39 10.55
C PRO A 379 16.59 -28.82 11.93
N ARG A 380 17.28 -27.67 12.00
CA ARG A 380 17.61 -27.04 13.27
C ARG A 380 16.28 -26.95 14.01
N LYS A 381 16.13 -27.76 15.06
CA LYS A 381 14.92 -27.77 15.88
C LYS A 381 14.85 -26.40 16.52
N ILE A 382 14.16 -25.47 15.85
CA ILE A 382 13.87 -24.16 16.39
C ILE A 382 13.07 -24.39 17.65
N SER A 383 13.49 -23.73 18.72
CA SER A 383 12.82 -23.90 20.00
C SER A 383 11.43 -23.24 19.95
N LYS A 384 10.48 -23.65 20.80
CA LYS A 384 9.13 -23.05 20.81
C LYS A 384 9.20 -21.51 21.02
N GLY A 385 10.14 -21.04 21.83
CA GLY A 385 10.37 -19.61 22.02
C GLY A 385 10.94 -18.89 20.80
N GLU A 386 11.74 -19.58 19.99
CA GLU A 386 12.30 -19.04 18.75
C GLU A 386 11.20 -18.86 17.69
N ALA A 387 10.31 -19.86 17.56
CA ALA A 387 9.14 -19.76 16.68
C ALA A 387 8.18 -18.62 17.09
N LEU A 388 7.90 -18.49 18.40
CA LEU A 388 7.06 -17.40 18.91
C LEU A 388 7.71 -16.03 18.72
N TYR A 389 9.03 -15.93 18.88
CA TYR A 389 9.76 -14.69 18.63
C TYR A 389 9.75 -14.31 17.14
N GLN A 390 9.90 -15.30 16.24
CA GLN A 390 9.76 -15.07 14.79
C GLN A 390 8.36 -14.54 14.43
N GLU A 391 7.30 -15.14 14.98
CA GLU A 391 5.92 -14.65 14.79
C GLU A 391 5.76 -13.19 15.24
N LEU A 392 6.41 -12.78 16.34
CA LEU A 392 6.42 -11.38 16.75
C LEU A 392 7.13 -10.50 15.74
N THR A 393 8.29 -10.91 15.21
CA THR A 393 9.06 -10.12 14.24
C THR A 393 8.40 -9.98 12.88
N GLU A 394 7.53 -10.92 12.52
CA GLU A 394 6.72 -10.90 11.30
C GLU A 394 5.40 -10.14 11.47
N SER A 395 5.04 -9.76 12.72
CA SER A 395 3.80 -9.05 13.01
C SER A 395 3.84 -7.60 12.50
N PRO A 396 2.68 -7.02 12.11
CA PRO A 396 2.61 -5.61 11.69
C PRO A 396 2.92 -4.62 12.82
N TYR A 397 2.98 -5.10 14.07
CA TYR A 397 3.35 -4.30 15.23
C TYR A 397 4.87 -4.19 15.38
N PHE A 398 5.68 -4.95 14.63
CA PHE A 398 7.12 -5.00 14.83
C PHE A 398 7.87 -3.91 14.05
N VAL A 399 8.78 -3.23 14.73
CA VAL A 399 9.67 -2.22 14.16
C VAL A 399 11.11 -2.62 14.46
N ALA A 400 11.86 -2.93 13.40
CA ALA A 400 13.24 -3.40 13.51
C ALA A 400 14.20 -2.33 14.06
N ASP A 401 13.95 -1.05 13.74
CA ASP A 401 14.73 0.07 14.24
C ASP A 401 14.20 0.55 15.60
N THR A 402 15.00 0.32 16.65
CA THR A 402 14.64 0.68 18.02
C THR A 402 14.39 2.18 18.23
N THR A 403 14.88 3.05 17.34
CA THR A 403 14.69 4.50 17.40
C THR A 403 13.37 4.97 16.76
N GLN A 404 12.74 4.14 15.93
CA GLN A 404 11.54 4.49 15.17
C GLN A 404 10.23 4.10 15.84
N ALA A 405 10.27 3.37 16.96
CA ALA A 405 9.06 2.87 17.62
C ALA A 405 8.07 3.99 18.02
N LYS A 406 8.57 5.17 18.38
CA LYS A 406 7.73 6.35 18.68
C LYS A 406 7.08 6.91 17.41
N THR A 407 7.83 7.05 16.33
CA THR A 407 7.32 7.52 15.05
C THR A 407 6.26 6.56 14.50
N ALA A 408 6.54 5.26 14.56
CA ALA A 408 5.61 4.22 14.12
C ALA A 408 4.28 4.24 14.90
N LEU A 409 4.31 4.52 16.21
CA LEU A 409 3.09 4.72 17.00
C LEU A 409 2.31 5.98 16.60
N LEU A 410 3.01 7.08 16.32
CA LEU A 410 2.37 8.35 15.92
C LEU A 410 1.76 8.27 14.51
N GLU A 411 2.41 7.55 13.60
CA GLU A 411 1.94 7.35 12.22
C GLU A 411 0.80 6.32 12.12
N ASN A 412 0.60 5.49 13.15
CA ASN A 412 -0.42 4.44 13.19
C ASN A 412 -1.25 4.54 14.49
N PRO A 413 -2.15 5.54 14.62
CA PRO A 413 -2.88 5.81 15.87
C PRO A 413 -3.80 4.64 16.31
N ASP A 414 -4.16 3.74 15.40
CA ASP A 414 -4.96 2.55 15.70
C ASP A 414 -4.14 1.41 16.33
N PHE A 415 -2.81 1.53 16.40
CA PHE A 415 -1.96 0.49 16.98
C PHE A 415 -2.04 0.55 18.51
N PRO A 416 -2.44 -0.55 19.19
CA PRO A 416 -2.49 -0.56 20.65
C PRO A 416 -1.08 -0.44 21.26
N PHE A 417 -0.06 -0.91 20.53
CA PHE A 417 1.36 -0.87 20.86
C PHE A 417 2.21 -1.14 19.60
N VAL A 418 3.52 -0.93 19.71
CA VAL A 418 4.56 -1.36 18.77
C VAL A 418 5.56 -2.26 19.50
N ILE A 419 6.09 -3.27 18.83
CA ILE A 419 7.12 -4.19 19.32
C ILE A 419 8.45 -3.83 18.67
N ARG A 420 9.54 -3.85 19.44
CA ARG A 420 10.89 -3.69 18.90
C ARG A 420 11.88 -4.64 19.57
N PRO A 421 13.05 -4.89 18.98
CA PRO A 421 14.15 -5.55 19.68
C PRO A 421 14.50 -4.84 20.98
N SER A 422 14.88 -5.61 22.00
CA SER A 422 15.47 -5.05 23.21
C SER A 422 16.97 -4.85 23.01
N ASN A 423 17.50 -3.69 23.42
CA ASN A 423 18.95 -3.44 23.43
C ASN A 423 19.65 -4.13 24.60
N THR A 424 18.88 -4.64 25.57
CA THR A 424 19.35 -5.47 26.67
C THR A 424 18.98 -6.93 26.40
N CYS A 425 20.00 -7.77 26.37
CA CYS A 425 19.86 -9.22 26.23
C CYS A 425 19.89 -9.87 27.62
N LYS A 426 19.00 -10.84 27.85
CA LYS A 426 19.07 -11.74 29.01
C LYS A 426 19.51 -13.11 28.50
N LYS A 427 20.48 -13.73 29.18
CA LYS A 427 21.06 -15.00 28.73
C LYS A 427 19.94 -16.05 28.56
N GLU A 428 19.96 -16.75 27.43
CA GLU A 428 18.99 -17.80 27.06
C GLU A 428 17.55 -17.34 26.77
N MET A 429 17.33 -16.03 26.58
CA MET A 429 16.03 -15.47 26.22
C MET A 429 16.09 -14.64 24.94
N PHE A 430 15.00 -14.70 24.15
CA PHE A 430 14.73 -13.75 23.07
C PHE A 430 14.03 -12.54 23.68
N THR A 431 14.68 -11.37 23.69
CA THR A 431 14.20 -10.19 24.40
C THR A 431 13.64 -9.12 23.46
N PHE A 432 12.49 -8.57 23.82
CA PHE A 432 11.81 -7.51 23.07
C PHE A 432 11.18 -6.48 23.99
N VAL A 433 10.80 -5.35 23.42
CA VAL A 433 10.13 -4.25 24.12
C VAL A 433 8.83 -3.94 23.42
N VAL A 434 7.76 -3.85 24.21
CA VAL A 434 6.46 -3.34 23.77
C VAL A 434 6.38 -1.87 24.18
N VAL A 435 6.13 -0.99 23.22
CA VAL A 435 6.03 0.47 23.38
C VAL A 435 4.59 0.89 23.10
N TYR A 436 4.00 1.72 23.94
CA TYR A 436 2.61 2.16 23.79
C TYR A 436 2.38 3.55 24.38
N GLU A 437 1.36 4.24 23.87
CA GLU A 437 1.00 5.59 24.31
C GLU A 437 -0.07 5.58 25.43
N THR A 438 0.05 6.53 26.34
CA THR A 438 -0.90 6.86 27.43
C THR A 438 -1.07 8.38 27.51
N THR A 439 -2.06 8.90 28.25
CA THR A 439 -2.19 10.35 28.49
C THR A 439 -0.98 10.94 29.23
N LYS A 440 -0.16 10.10 29.86
CA LYS A 440 1.06 10.48 30.59
C LYS A 440 2.32 10.33 29.75
N GLY A 441 2.18 10.06 28.46
CA GLY A 441 3.27 9.90 27.50
C GLY A 441 3.47 8.44 27.09
N ILE A 442 4.62 8.21 26.45
CA ILE A 442 4.97 6.91 25.89
C ILE A 442 5.64 6.05 26.95
N ILE A 443 5.11 4.85 27.12
CA ILE A 443 5.56 3.87 28.10
C ILE A 443 6.10 2.65 27.36
N SER A 444 7.08 1.97 27.95
CA SER A 444 7.65 0.74 27.40
C SER A 444 7.75 -0.34 28.45
N ALA A 445 7.42 -1.59 28.06
CA ALA A 445 7.57 -2.77 28.89
C ALA A 445 8.47 -3.80 28.19
N ARG A 446 9.43 -4.35 28.94
CA ARG A 446 10.42 -5.31 28.42
C ARG A 446 9.97 -6.74 28.71
N PHE A 447 10.13 -7.61 27.72
CA PHE A 447 9.74 -9.01 27.79
C PHE A 447 10.86 -9.93 27.30
N GLY A 448 10.81 -11.19 27.74
CA GLY A 448 11.70 -12.25 27.29
C GLY A 448 10.96 -13.56 27.04
N LEU A 449 11.31 -14.27 25.97
CA LEU A 449 10.88 -15.64 25.69
C LEU A 449 12.03 -16.60 25.91
N ASN A 450 11.86 -17.62 26.75
CA ASN A 450 12.84 -18.71 26.84
C ASN A 450 12.63 -19.74 25.72
N LYS A 451 13.54 -20.70 25.58
CA LYS A 451 13.46 -21.74 24.53
C LYS A 451 12.16 -22.56 24.58
N GLN A 452 11.54 -22.70 25.74
CA GLN A 452 10.29 -23.44 25.94
C GLN A 452 9.05 -22.63 25.53
N GLY A 453 9.21 -21.36 25.14
CA GLY A 453 8.10 -20.47 24.78
C GLY A 453 7.40 -19.85 25.98
N GLU A 454 8.04 -19.85 27.15
CA GLU A 454 7.51 -19.20 28.34
C GLU A 454 7.88 -17.72 28.33
N LEU A 455 6.89 -16.86 28.61
CA LEU A 455 7.02 -15.41 28.57
C LEU A 455 7.34 -14.84 29.96
N PHE A 456 8.27 -13.91 30.00
CA PHE A 456 8.71 -13.21 31.21
C PHE A 456 8.59 -11.71 31.02
N THR A 457 8.18 -10.98 32.05
CA THR A 457 8.47 -9.54 32.16
C THR A 457 9.88 -9.36 32.69
N LEU A 458 10.62 -8.44 32.10
CA LEU A 458 12.02 -8.18 32.43
C LEU A 458 12.12 -6.81 33.10
N ASP A 459 12.71 -6.79 34.29
CA ASP A 459 13.23 -5.58 34.91
C ASP A 459 14.74 -5.48 34.67
N ASP A 460 15.41 -4.43 35.15
CA ASP A 460 16.86 -4.28 34.95
C ASP A 460 17.67 -5.40 35.63
N ASP A 461 17.17 -5.98 36.73
CA ASP A 461 17.84 -7.07 37.45
C ASP A 461 17.10 -8.43 37.37
N GLU A 462 15.77 -8.43 37.30
CA GLU A 462 14.96 -9.66 37.48
C GLU A 462 14.14 -10.08 36.24
N ALA A 463 13.70 -11.33 36.21
CA ALA A 463 12.81 -11.87 35.18
C ALA A 463 11.65 -12.60 35.87
N TYR A 464 10.44 -12.13 35.65
CA TYR A 464 9.24 -12.67 36.31
C TYR A 464 8.40 -13.41 35.29
N LYS A 465 8.21 -14.72 35.52
CA LYS A 465 7.41 -15.56 34.64
C LYS A 465 5.95 -15.14 34.67
N LEU A 466 5.37 -14.95 33.49
CA LEU A 466 3.94 -14.69 33.36
C LEU A 466 3.16 -16.00 33.33
N THR A 467 2.13 -16.08 34.17
CA THR A 467 1.17 -17.19 34.20
C THR A 467 -0.03 -16.88 33.31
N HIS A 468 -0.66 -17.92 32.75
CA HIS A 468 -1.85 -17.80 31.88
C HIS A 468 -1.64 -17.02 30.57
N VAL A 469 -0.49 -17.24 29.91
CA VAL A 469 -0.26 -16.73 28.55
C VAL A 469 -1.09 -17.55 27.58
N THR A 470 -1.93 -16.89 26.78
CA THR A 470 -2.72 -17.55 25.73
C THR A 470 -1.83 -18.04 24.59
N ASP A 471 -2.28 -19.04 23.82
CA ASP A 471 -1.51 -19.56 22.68
C ASP A 471 -1.21 -18.49 21.60
N ASN A 472 -2.04 -17.44 21.51
CA ASN A 472 -1.76 -16.26 20.70
C ASN A 472 -1.06 -15.18 21.54
N LEU A 473 0.23 -14.98 21.27
CA LEU A 473 1.09 -14.06 22.02
C LEU A 473 0.72 -12.59 21.80
N ILE A 474 0.34 -12.19 20.58
CA ILE A 474 -0.06 -10.81 20.26
C ILE A 474 -1.35 -10.43 21.00
N SER A 475 -2.33 -11.34 21.03
CA SER A 475 -3.58 -11.12 21.77
C SER A 475 -3.31 -10.94 23.27
N PHE A 476 -2.44 -11.78 23.85
CA PHE A 476 -2.02 -11.63 25.24
C PHE A 476 -1.34 -10.28 25.51
N LEU A 477 -0.40 -9.88 24.65
CA LEU A 477 0.28 -8.59 24.78
C LEU A 477 -0.71 -7.41 24.68
N ARG A 478 -1.77 -7.53 23.87
CA ARG A 478 -2.83 -6.52 23.77
C ARG A 478 -3.63 -6.41 25.06
N GLU A 479 -4.10 -7.53 25.61
CA GLU A 479 -4.84 -7.54 26.87
C GLU A 479 -3.98 -7.00 28.02
N LYS A 480 -2.71 -7.41 28.09
CA LYS A 480 -1.77 -6.91 29.10
C LYS A 480 -1.50 -5.43 28.95
N THR A 481 -1.25 -4.96 27.73
CA THR A 481 -1.01 -3.54 27.46
C THR A 481 -2.23 -2.70 27.86
N GLN A 482 -3.45 -3.16 27.52
CA GLN A 482 -4.68 -2.48 27.89
C GLN A 482 -4.85 -2.38 29.41
N ALA A 483 -4.63 -3.49 30.14
CA ALA A 483 -4.68 -3.49 31.60
C ALA A 483 -3.64 -2.55 32.23
N LEU A 484 -2.42 -2.50 31.67
CA LEU A 484 -1.38 -1.58 32.13
C LEU A 484 -1.73 -0.12 31.85
N LYS A 485 -2.28 0.19 30.67
CA LYS A 485 -2.79 1.53 30.34
C LYS A 485 -3.80 1.98 31.39
N GLU A 486 -4.80 1.16 31.70
CA GLU A 486 -5.82 1.51 32.70
C GLU A 486 -5.26 1.79 34.10
N ILE A 487 -4.23 1.04 34.53
CA ILE A 487 -3.55 1.27 35.81
C ILE A 487 -2.79 2.60 35.77
N ILE A 488 -2.05 2.87 34.70
CA ILE A 488 -1.26 4.09 34.50
C ILE A 488 -2.18 5.31 34.47
N GLU A 489 -3.31 5.25 33.77
CA GLU A 489 -4.30 6.32 33.70
C GLU A 489 -4.91 6.64 35.07
N LYS A 490 -5.12 5.64 35.93
CA LYS A 490 -5.71 5.80 37.27
C LYS A 490 -4.74 6.29 38.33
N ALA A 491 -3.43 6.09 38.15
CA ALA A 491 -2.43 6.54 39.12
C ALA A 491 -2.39 8.08 39.21
N LYS A 492 -1.98 8.67 40.34
CA LYS A 492 -1.77 10.13 40.39
C LYS A 492 -0.37 10.49 39.91
N HIS A 493 0.62 9.71 40.32
CA HIS A 493 2.00 9.83 39.89
C HIS A 493 2.47 8.51 39.27
N LEU A 494 3.28 8.55 38.21
CA LEU A 494 3.82 7.34 37.55
C LEU A 494 4.66 6.50 38.50
N GLU A 495 5.30 7.15 39.48
CA GLU A 495 6.11 6.54 40.54
C GLU A 495 5.30 5.62 41.49
N GLU A 496 3.96 5.77 41.51
CA GLU A 496 3.06 4.93 42.33
C GLU A 496 2.64 3.64 41.60
N VAL A 497 2.97 3.49 40.31
CA VAL A 497 2.61 2.31 39.51
C VAL A 497 3.64 1.21 39.71
N THR A 498 3.29 0.18 40.48
CA THR A 498 4.11 -1.03 40.61
C THR A 498 3.68 -2.09 39.60
N PHE A 499 4.63 -2.58 38.79
CA PHE A 499 4.38 -3.59 37.75
C PHE A 499 4.59 -5.04 38.23
N THR A 500 4.85 -5.25 39.52
CA THR A 500 5.03 -6.58 40.11
C THR A 500 3.69 -7.29 40.31
N PRO A 501 3.50 -8.51 39.80
CA PRO A 501 2.36 -9.33 40.18
C PRO A 501 2.47 -9.67 41.68
N ILE A 502 1.39 -9.49 42.43
CA ILE A 502 1.28 -10.05 43.78
C ILE A 502 1.35 -11.57 43.65
N GLN A 503 2.53 -12.16 43.89
CA GLN A 503 2.67 -13.60 44.07
C GLN A 503 2.69 -13.89 45.57
N HIS A 504 1.69 -14.63 46.06
CA HIS A 504 1.72 -15.19 47.39
C HIS A 504 2.88 -16.21 47.48
N PRO A 505 3.76 -16.12 48.49
CA PRO A 505 4.79 -17.13 48.69
C PRO A 505 4.14 -18.43 49.18
N ALA A 506 4.56 -19.56 48.61
CA ALA A 506 4.37 -20.85 49.25
C ALA A 506 5.20 -20.85 50.55
N ALA A 507 4.49 -20.80 51.68
CA ALA A 507 4.92 -20.78 53.08
C ALA A 507 6.41 -20.98 53.39
N THR A 508 7.01 -19.99 54.06
CA THR A 508 7.59 -20.17 55.41
C THR A 508 7.77 -18.81 56.10
N GLN A 509 7.68 -18.83 57.42
CA GLN A 509 7.46 -17.71 58.34
C GLN A 509 8.57 -16.64 58.39
N GLU A 510 8.12 -15.46 58.83
CA GLU A 510 8.79 -14.42 59.63
C GLU A 510 9.48 -13.21 58.95
N ASN A 511 8.91 -12.05 59.29
CA ASN A 511 9.43 -10.69 59.32
C ASN A 511 9.64 -9.95 58.00
N ALA A 512 8.53 -9.37 57.53
CA ALA A 512 8.53 -8.26 56.58
C ALA A 512 9.06 -6.96 57.24
N VAL A 513 10.18 -6.45 56.73
CA VAL A 513 10.53 -5.03 56.77
C VAL A 513 10.55 -4.52 55.33
N LYS A 514 9.75 -3.47 55.09
CA LYS A 514 9.63 -2.75 53.82
C LYS A 514 10.96 -2.12 53.40
N THR A 515 11.33 -2.27 52.13
CA THR A 515 11.95 -1.18 51.35
C THR A 515 11.53 -1.27 49.89
N THR A 516 11.04 -0.13 49.42
CA THR A 516 10.67 0.28 48.07
C THR A 516 11.89 0.36 47.14
N GLY A 517 11.74 -0.09 45.88
CA GLY A 517 12.69 0.17 44.81
C GLY A 517 12.08 -0.10 43.44
N VAL A 518 12.04 0.93 42.59
CA VAL A 518 11.75 0.89 41.15
C VAL A 518 13.07 1.13 40.43
N SER A 519 13.35 0.41 39.34
CA SER A 519 14.25 0.94 38.30
C SER A 519 13.40 1.56 37.19
N VAL A 520 13.51 2.88 37.05
CA VAL A 520 13.21 3.58 35.81
C VAL A 520 14.56 3.68 35.12
N SER A 521 14.73 3.05 33.96
CA SER A 521 15.97 3.22 33.21
C SER A 521 16.06 4.68 32.72
N ASP A 522 16.85 5.49 33.44
CA ASP A 522 17.11 6.92 33.22
C ASP A 522 17.90 7.23 31.92
N LYS A 523 17.76 6.42 30.87
CA LYS A 523 18.40 6.66 29.57
C LYS A 523 17.36 6.74 28.47
N GLY A 524 16.68 7.87 28.44
CA GLY A 524 15.84 8.27 27.31
C GLY A 524 15.25 9.67 27.46
N PHE A 525 15.95 10.66 26.91
CA PHE A 525 15.35 11.86 26.30
C PHE A 525 14.84 13.05 27.14
N PHE A 526 15.20 13.20 28.42
CA PHE A 526 15.01 14.49 29.12
C PHE A 526 16.31 15.00 29.75
N SER A 527 17.28 15.41 28.92
CA SER A 527 18.38 16.27 29.37
C SER A 527 18.45 17.54 28.51
N ASN A 528 17.49 18.45 28.71
CA ASN A 528 17.77 19.86 28.47
C ASN A 528 18.60 20.35 29.67
N LYS A 529 19.93 20.43 29.50
CA LYS A 529 20.75 21.21 30.42
C LYS A 529 20.48 22.69 30.19
N THR A 530 19.50 23.22 30.91
CA THR A 530 19.41 24.65 31.15
C THR A 530 20.49 25.00 32.17
N THR A 531 21.66 25.42 31.70
CA THR A 531 22.71 25.95 32.57
C THR A 531 22.29 27.36 33.01
N ILE A 532 21.66 27.46 34.18
CA ILE A 532 21.55 28.72 34.92
C ILE A 532 22.92 28.95 35.56
N GLN A 533 23.66 29.95 35.07
CA GLN A 533 24.83 30.46 35.79
C GLN A 533 24.38 31.46 36.88
N PRO A 534 24.91 31.38 38.10
CA PRO A 534 24.66 32.38 39.12
C PRO A 534 25.41 33.68 38.82
N MET A 535 24.73 34.81 39.04
CA MET A 535 25.34 36.12 39.22
C MET A 535 26.27 36.08 40.43
N GLU A 536 27.54 36.47 40.25
CA GLU A 536 28.31 37.17 41.27
C GLU A 536 29.35 38.11 40.65
N GLU A 537 29.67 39.14 41.42
CA GLU A 537 30.17 40.47 41.10
C GLU A 537 31.65 40.61 40.65
N ARG A 538 31.91 41.71 39.89
CA ARG A 538 33.12 42.57 39.84
C ARG A 538 34.39 41.96 39.20
N THR A 539 35.24 42.65 38.41
CA THR A 539 35.55 44.08 38.24
C THR A 539 36.42 44.28 36.99
N SER A 540 36.29 45.46 36.36
CA SER A 540 37.32 46.26 35.64
C SER A 540 38.12 45.68 34.46
N GLY A 541 38.10 46.42 33.33
CA GLY A 541 39.30 46.56 32.49
C GLY A 541 39.04 46.84 30.99
N TYR A 542 39.13 48.12 30.61
CA TYR A 542 39.51 48.68 29.29
C TYR A 542 40.07 47.71 28.22
N GLY A 543 39.80 47.84 26.92
CA GLY A 543 39.19 48.93 26.16
C GLY A 543 39.36 48.74 24.63
N ARG A 544 38.69 49.64 23.90
CA ARG A 544 38.93 50.14 22.51
C ARG A 544 39.11 49.14 21.35
N GLN A 545 38.09 49.11 20.48
CA GLN A 545 38.06 49.47 19.04
C GLN A 545 39.40 49.65 18.27
N PRO A 546 39.42 49.47 16.93
CA PRO A 546 38.35 49.76 15.95
C PRO A 546 37.47 48.59 15.53
#